data_AF-A0AAE7M7J5-F1
#
_entry.id   AF-A0AAE7M7J5-F1
#
_cell.length_a   1.000
_cell.length_b   1.000
_cell.length_c   1.000
_cell.angle_alpha   90.00
_cell.angle_beta   90.00
_cell.angle_gamma   90.00
#
_symmetry.space_group_name_H-M   'P 1'
#
loop_
_entity.id
_entity.type
_entity.pdbx_description
1 polymer ?
#
loop_
_entity_poly.entity_id
_entity_poly.type
_entity_poly.pdbx_seq_one_letter_code
_entity_poly.pdbx_strand_id
1 'polypeptide(L)'
;MAEQAEDLLYMLEEEKLAGDLYEQLATQTGLSVFSRIAESEDRHFNALLRVAERSDLAVDAITGLPSGEYANTDLQEAMLGLEDSALGRVYSHLLEGSERHLEAFTGQIAAWAEPTI
;
A
#
# COMPACT_ATOMS: atom_id res chain seq x y z
N MET A 1 1.51 -6.62 -31.23
CA MET A 1 2.78 -5.93 -30.91
C MET A 1 2.52 -4.68 -30.07
N ALA A 2 1.75 -3.69 -30.53
CA ALA A 2 1.42 -2.51 -29.70
C ALA A 2 0.51 -2.85 -28.50
N GLU A 3 -0.57 -3.60 -28.73
CA GLU A 3 -1.49 -4.07 -27.68
C GLU A 3 -0.78 -4.87 -26.57
N GLN A 4 0.11 -5.79 -26.94
CA GLN A 4 0.93 -6.55 -25.99
C GLN A 4 1.90 -5.69 -25.18
N ALA A 5 2.34 -4.55 -25.72
CA ALA A 5 3.20 -3.62 -25.00
C ALA A 5 2.39 -2.77 -24.02
N GLU A 6 1.21 -2.31 -24.42
CA GLU A 6 0.26 -1.62 -23.53
C GLU A 6 -0.18 -2.53 -22.38
N ASP A 7 -0.53 -3.79 -22.66
CA ASP A 7 -0.89 -4.78 -21.64
C ASP A 7 0.25 -5.00 -20.64
N LEU A 8 1.49 -5.06 -21.13
CA LEU A 8 2.67 -5.24 -20.27
C LEU A 8 2.91 -4.03 -19.37
N LEU A 9 2.75 -2.81 -19.91
CA LEU A 9 2.88 -1.58 -19.12
C LEU A 9 1.74 -1.45 -18.11
N TYR A 10 0.53 -1.85 -18.47
CA TYR A 10 -0.61 -1.90 -17.57
C TYR A 10 -0.35 -2.86 -16.40
N MET A 11 0.05 -4.11 -16.68
CA MET A 11 0.38 -5.08 -15.62
C MET A 11 1.52 -4.58 -14.74
N LEU A 12 2.54 -3.94 -15.33
CA LEU A 12 3.64 -3.37 -14.57
C LEU A 12 3.17 -2.32 -13.57
N GLU A 13 2.27 -1.43 -13.99
CA GLU A 13 1.71 -0.40 -13.12
C GLU A 13 0.67 -0.94 -12.13
N GLU A 14 -0.06 -2.00 -12.48
CA GLU A 14 -0.96 -2.72 -11.58
C GLU A 14 -0.19 -3.36 -10.42
N GLU A 15 0.98 -3.97 -10.67
CA GLU A 15 1.86 -4.50 -9.62
C GLU A 15 2.41 -3.39 -8.71
N LYS A 16 2.73 -2.21 -9.28
CA LYS A 16 3.11 -1.04 -8.47
C LYS A 16 1.98 -0.63 -7.53
N LEU A 17 0.74 -0.57 -8.03
CA LEU A 17 -0.44 -0.24 -7.23
C LEU A 17 -0.66 -1.25 -6.10
N ALA A 18 -0.55 -2.54 -6.42
CA ALA A 18 -0.69 -3.59 -5.41
C ALA A 18 0.39 -3.48 -4.32
N GLY A 19 1.65 -3.24 -4.71
CA GLY A 19 2.75 -2.97 -3.78
C GLY A 19 2.46 -1.77 -2.86
N ASP A 20 2.16 -0.61 -3.44
CA ASP A 20 1.83 0.64 -2.72
C ASP A 20 0.69 0.43 -1.72
N LEU A 21 -0.38 -0.26 -2.14
CA LEU A 21 -1.53 -0.58 -1.28
C LEU A 21 -1.14 -1.46 -0.09
N TYR A 22 -0.39 -2.54 -0.33
CA TYR A 22 -0.01 -3.47 0.73
C TYR A 22 1.02 -2.88 1.70
N GLU A 23 1.90 -1.99 1.24
CA GLU A 23 2.77 -1.20 2.12
C GLU A 23 1.95 -0.27 3.03
N GLN A 24 0.95 0.41 2.46
CA GLN A 24 0.04 1.28 3.23
C GLN A 24 -0.72 0.47 4.28
N LEU A 25 -1.25 -0.71 3.93
CA LEU A 25 -1.95 -1.60 4.86
C LEU A 25 -1.03 -2.19 5.92
N ALA A 26 0.21 -2.52 5.57
CA ALA A 26 1.22 -2.97 6.54
C ALA A 26 1.51 -1.88 7.57
N THR A 27 1.66 -0.63 7.11
CA THR A 27 1.90 0.54 7.97
C THR A 27 0.72 0.80 8.89
N GLN A 28 -0.50 0.79 8.38
CA GLN A 28 -1.71 1.04 9.17
C GLN A 28 -1.96 -0.07 10.20
N THR A 29 -1.83 -1.33 9.80
CA THR A 29 -2.26 -2.44 10.68
C THR A 29 -1.14 -3.05 11.52
N GLY A 30 0.12 -2.85 11.14
CA GLY A 30 1.28 -3.53 11.71
C GLY A 30 1.34 -5.04 11.42
N LEU A 31 0.45 -5.57 10.57
CA LEU A 31 0.37 -7.00 10.30
C LEU A 31 1.40 -7.42 9.25
N SER A 32 2.32 -8.29 9.67
CA SER A 32 3.38 -8.86 8.80
C SER A 32 2.88 -9.62 7.57
N VAL A 33 1.59 -9.93 7.46
CA VAL A 33 1.04 -10.53 6.24
C VAL A 33 1.07 -9.54 5.07
N PHE A 34 0.73 -8.28 5.30
CA PHE A 34 0.70 -7.28 4.24
C PHE A 34 2.10 -6.92 3.75
N SER A 35 3.09 -6.80 4.66
CA SER A 35 4.47 -6.56 4.25
C SER A 35 5.03 -7.71 3.39
N ARG A 36 4.70 -8.97 3.72
CA ARG A 36 5.13 -10.13 2.91
C ARG A 36 4.46 -10.16 1.53
N ILE A 37 3.23 -9.66 1.42
CA ILE A 37 2.53 -9.55 0.14
C ILE A 37 3.14 -8.42 -0.68
N ALA A 38 3.37 -7.23 -0.10
CA ALA A 38 4.07 -6.13 -0.76
C ALA A 38 5.44 -6.58 -1.33
N GLU A 39 6.25 -7.30 -0.54
CA GLU A 39 7.51 -7.91 -1.00
C GLU A 39 7.31 -8.90 -2.16
N SER A 40 6.13 -9.50 -2.31
CA SER A 40 5.78 -10.37 -3.43
C SER A 40 5.43 -9.58 -4.68
N GLU A 41 4.68 -8.50 -4.55
CA GLU A 41 4.34 -7.63 -5.68
C GLU A 41 5.59 -6.93 -6.20
N ASP A 42 6.54 -6.57 -5.34
CA ASP A 42 7.87 -6.10 -5.77
C ASP A 42 8.57 -7.12 -6.68
N ARG A 43 8.45 -8.42 -6.39
CA ARG A 43 9.07 -9.47 -7.24
C ARG A 43 8.36 -9.58 -8.59
N HIS A 44 7.04 -9.45 -8.62
CA HIS A 44 6.26 -9.43 -9.85
C HIS A 44 6.59 -8.18 -10.68
N PHE A 45 6.53 -7.00 -10.07
CA PHE A 45 6.93 -5.72 -10.67
C PHE A 45 8.31 -5.82 -11.31
N ASN A 46 9.32 -6.27 -10.55
CA ASN A 46 10.67 -6.44 -11.06
C ASN A 46 10.77 -7.46 -12.21
N ALA A 47 9.91 -8.48 -12.23
CA ALA A 47 9.86 -9.45 -13.33
C ALA A 47 9.29 -8.85 -14.60
N LEU A 48 8.19 -8.09 -14.49
CA LEU A 48 7.57 -7.38 -15.60
C LEU A 48 8.48 -6.27 -16.13
N LEU A 49 9.12 -5.51 -15.24
CA LEU A 49 10.07 -4.46 -15.58
C LEU A 49 11.19 -4.99 -16.48
N ARG A 50 11.80 -6.12 -16.10
CA ARG A 50 12.83 -6.78 -16.94
C ARG A 50 12.30 -7.21 -18.31
N VAL A 51 11.03 -7.60 -18.42
CA VAL A 51 10.43 -7.93 -19.73
C VAL A 51 10.22 -6.66 -20.56
N ALA A 52 9.71 -5.59 -19.93
CA ALA A 52 9.45 -4.31 -20.56
C ALA A 52 10.75 -3.64 -21.06
N GLU A 53 11.79 -3.61 -20.23
CA GLU A 53 13.12 -3.09 -20.58
C GLU A 53 13.75 -3.86 -21.75
N ARG A 54 13.67 -5.20 -21.74
CA ARG A 54 14.15 -6.04 -22.86
C ARG A 54 13.36 -5.85 -24.15
N SER A 55 12.18 -5.26 -24.05
CA SER A 55 11.31 -4.95 -25.18
C SER A 55 11.40 -3.49 -25.59
N ASP A 56 12.39 -2.74 -25.07
CA ASP A 56 12.63 -1.30 -25.31
C ASP A 56 11.41 -0.41 -25.01
N LEU A 57 10.59 -0.79 -24.02
CA LEU A 57 9.43 0.00 -23.59
C LEU A 57 9.84 1.13 -22.64
N ALA A 58 9.15 2.28 -22.76
CA ALA A 58 9.38 3.44 -21.91
C ALA A 58 8.76 3.24 -20.52
N VAL A 59 9.53 2.66 -19.60
CA VAL A 59 9.09 2.35 -18.22
C VAL A 59 9.23 3.52 -17.25
N ASP A 60 10.00 4.55 -17.60
CA ASP A 60 10.27 5.73 -16.74
C ASP A 60 8.99 6.48 -16.34
N ALA A 61 7.95 6.42 -17.18
CA ALA A 61 6.65 7.02 -16.88
C ALA A 61 5.92 6.33 -15.72
N ILE A 62 6.32 5.10 -15.37
CA ILE A 62 5.77 4.31 -14.25
C ILE A 62 6.77 4.29 -13.10
N THR A 63 8.04 3.95 -13.36
CA THR A 63 9.09 3.79 -12.33
C THR A 63 9.54 5.12 -11.72
N GLY A 64 9.32 6.23 -12.42
CA GLY A 64 9.63 7.58 -11.94
C GLY A 64 8.55 8.20 -11.05
N LEU A 65 7.38 7.55 -10.92
CA LEU A 65 6.28 8.06 -10.10
C LEU A 65 6.46 7.67 -8.64
N PRO A 66 6.14 8.56 -7.69
CA PRO A 66 6.15 8.20 -6.28
C PRO A 66 5.04 7.19 -5.94
N SER A 67 5.12 6.62 -4.73
CA SER A 67 4.07 5.73 -4.21
C SER A 67 2.72 6.45 -4.18
N GLY A 68 1.67 5.78 -4.65
CA GLY A 68 0.31 6.32 -4.75
C GLY A 68 0.02 7.16 -5.99
N GLU A 69 1.02 7.43 -6.84
CA GLU A 69 0.83 8.07 -8.15
C GLU A 69 0.97 7.06 -9.31
N TYR A 70 0.08 7.16 -10.29
CA TYR A 70 0.02 6.26 -11.45
C TYR A 70 -0.28 7.05 -12.74
N ALA A 71 0.39 6.67 -13.83
CA ALA A 71 0.19 7.21 -15.17
C ALA A 71 -1.15 6.76 -15.76
N ASN A 72 -1.58 5.52 -15.51
CA ASN A 72 -2.90 5.04 -15.88
C ASN A 72 -3.98 5.63 -14.96
N THR A 73 -4.94 6.33 -15.57
CA THR A 73 -6.02 7.02 -14.84
C THR A 73 -6.94 6.06 -14.10
N ASP A 74 -7.22 4.88 -14.66
CA ASP A 74 -8.10 3.90 -14.04
C ASP A 74 -7.46 3.31 -12.78
N LEU A 75 -6.14 3.09 -12.81
CA LEU A 75 -5.36 2.67 -11.63
C LEU A 75 -5.28 3.79 -10.59
N GLN A 76 -5.10 5.04 -11.01
CA GLN A 76 -5.14 6.19 -10.09
C GLN A 76 -6.50 6.32 -9.39
N GLU A 77 -7.61 6.16 -10.13
CA GLU A 77 -8.96 6.17 -9.57
C GLU A 77 -9.20 4.99 -8.64
N ALA A 78 -8.70 3.79 -8.98
CA ALA A 78 -8.80 2.61 -8.12
C ALA A 78 -8.11 2.84 -6.76
N MET A 79 -6.90 3.42 -6.74
CA MET A 79 -6.19 3.73 -5.49
C MET A 79 -6.99 4.72 -4.63
N LEU A 80 -7.45 5.83 -5.21
CA LEU A 80 -8.24 6.84 -4.48
C LEU A 80 -9.54 6.26 -3.93
N GLY A 81 -10.21 5.39 -4.70
CA GLY A 81 -11.44 4.72 -4.29
C GLY A 81 -11.26 3.78 -3.10
N LEU A 82 -10.06 3.20 -2.91
CA LEU A 82 -9.76 2.34 -1.77
C LEU A 82 -9.62 3.13 -0.47
N GLU A 83 -8.96 4.29 -0.51
CA GLU A 83 -8.84 5.21 0.64
C GLU A 83 -10.22 5.70 1.09
N ASP A 84 -11.06 6.07 0.13
CA ASP A 84 -12.44 6.50 0.38
C ASP A 84 -13.45 5.34 0.48
N SER A 85 -12.99 4.10 0.55
CA SER A 85 -13.89 2.96 0.70
C SER A 85 -14.47 2.93 2.12
N ALA A 86 -15.70 2.41 2.24
CA ALA A 86 -16.29 2.15 3.56
C ALA A 86 -15.43 1.17 4.37
N LEU A 87 -14.74 0.25 3.70
CA LEU A 87 -13.82 -0.69 4.32
C LEU A 87 -12.58 0.02 4.89
N GLY A 88 -11.95 0.90 4.10
CA GLY A 88 -10.82 1.73 4.52
C GLY A 88 -11.18 2.57 5.74
N ARG A 89 -12.28 3.33 5.67
CA ARG A 89 -12.77 4.14 6.80
C ARG A 89 -13.09 3.31 8.06
N VAL A 90 -13.70 2.14 7.92
CA VAL A 90 -13.99 1.27 9.08
C VAL A 90 -12.69 0.79 9.73
N TYR A 91 -11.72 0.34 8.94
CA TYR A 91 -10.42 -0.08 9.48
C TYR A 91 -9.68 1.07 10.17
N SER A 92 -9.62 2.26 9.56
CA SER A 92 -8.98 3.42 10.17
C SER A 92 -9.63 3.79 11.51
N HIS A 93 -10.96 3.85 11.58
CA HIS A 93 -11.65 4.18 12.84
C HIS A 93 -11.46 3.10 13.92
N LEU A 94 -11.48 1.81 13.54
CA LEU A 94 -11.26 0.71 14.48
C LEU A 94 -9.83 0.72 15.05
N LEU A 95 -8.84 0.98 14.20
CA LEU A 95 -7.45 1.11 14.60
C LEU A 95 -7.28 2.28 15.57
N GLU A 96 -7.72 3.48 15.18
CA GLU A 96 -7.59 4.70 15.97
C GLU A 96 -8.33 4.56 17.33
N GLY A 97 -9.50 3.93 17.33
CA GLY A 97 -10.22 3.59 18.56
C GLY A 97 -9.44 2.62 19.46
N SER A 98 -8.78 1.62 18.88
CA SER A 98 -7.97 0.65 19.61
C SER A 98 -6.70 1.28 20.22
N GLU A 99 -6.04 2.18 19.49
CA GLU A 99 -4.88 2.93 19.98
C GLU A 99 -5.26 3.82 21.16
N ARG A 100 -6.38 4.54 21.07
CA ARG A 100 -6.91 5.35 22.17
C ARG A 100 -7.24 4.51 23.41
N HIS A 101 -7.80 3.31 23.22
CA HIS A 101 -8.03 2.39 24.34
C HIS A 101 -6.71 1.97 25.01
N LEU A 102 -5.70 1.60 24.21
CA LEU A 102 -4.38 1.21 24.73
C LEU A 102 -3.71 2.36 25.52
N GLU A 103 -3.78 3.58 24.99
CA GLU A 103 -3.28 4.78 25.66
C GLU A 103 -3.99 5.00 27.00
N ALA A 104 -5.32 4.92 27.03
CA ALA A 104 -6.11 5.07 28.25
C ALA A 104 -5.77 4.01 29.30
N PHE A 105 -5.65 2.74 28.90
CA PHE A 105 -5.26 1.66 29.82
C PHE A 105 -3.85 1.85 30.38
N THR A 106 -2.90 2.24 29.52
CA THR A 106 -1.51 2.49 29.93
C THR A 106 -1.44 3.66 30.91
N GLY A 107 -2.18 4.74 30.66
CA GLY A 107 -2.29 5.87 31.57
C GLY A 107 -2.87 5.46 32.93
N GLN A 108 -3.91 4.62 32.94
CA GLN A 108 -4.52 4.15 34.19
C GLN A 108 -3.58 3.26 35.01
N ILE A 109 -2.83 2.38 34.35
CA ILE A 109 -1.81 1.54 34.99
C ILE A 109 -0.70 2.42 35.60
N ALA A 110 -0.22 3.43 34.87
CA ALA A 110 0.78 4.37 35.38
C ALA A 110 0.28 5.12 36.62
N ALA A 111 -0.97 5.60 36.61
CA ALA A 111 -1.58 6.27 37.75
C ALA A 111 -1.71 5.38 38.99
N TRP A 112 -1.90 4.06 38.82
CA TRP A 112 -1.92 3.10 39.94
C TRP A 112 -0.54 2.69 40.43
N ALA A 113 0.49 2.88 39.62
CA ALA A 113 1.86 2.52 39.96
C ALA A 113 2.57 3.62 40.78
N GLU A 114 2.06 4.85 40.79
CA GLU A 114 2.57 5.89 41.67
C GLU A 114 2.11 5.66 43.12
N PRO A 115 3.02 5.68 44.11
CA PRO A 115 2.65 5.47 45.50
C PRO A 115 1.81 6.65 45.97
N THR A 116 0.55 6.38 46.33
CA THR A 116 -0.30 7.35 47.03
C THR A 116 0.39 7.72 48.35
N ILE A 117 0.85 8.97 48.47
CA ILE A 117 1.44 9.55 49.69
C ILE A 117 0.36 9.70 50.76
#